data_AF-A0A2E0EMH1-F1
#
_entry.id   AF-A0A2E0EMH1-F1
#
_cell.length_a   1.000
_cell.length_b   1.000
_cell.length_c   1.000
_cell.angle_alpha   90.00
_cell.angle_beta   90.00
_cell.angle_gamma   90.00
#
_symmetry.space_group_name_H-M   'P 1'
#
loop_
_entity.id
_entity.type
_entity.pdbx_description
1 polymer ?
#
loop_
_entity_poly.entity_id
_entity_poly.type
_entity_poly.pdbx_seq_one_letter_code
_entity_poly.pdbx_strand_id
1 'polypeptide(L)'
;MLRYAFSLVELSIVLVILGLLTGGILTGQSLIRAAELRSVVTEYQRFQTATQTFRDKYFALPGDMRNATSFWGTAAACPGTHANPATDSKTCDGNGDGNITWTGTTYNGEDLRFWQQLANAGLIEGNYTGARTNGTKIYTAGENIPLSKLSRASWVPFWPTTDATGHSALFASGGIVYEGLQHYFRFGMETSASWNYSPVTTAEEAWNIDTKIDDGLPGRGRMKTYNMSALPNCPDTNDPLTAKYQLSNSAVSCAFLIRF
;
A
#
# COMPACT_ATOMS: atom_id res chain seq x y z
N MET A 1 -48.90 -1.27 42.28
CA MET A 1 -47.80 -1.38 41.29
C MET A 1 -46.61 -2.00 42.02
N LEU A 2 -46.44 -3.32 41.95
CA LEU A 2 -45.36 -4.02 42.64
C LEU A 2 -44.03 -3.69 41.96
N ARG A 3 -43.13 -3.01 42.68
CA ARG A 3 -41.75 -2.80 42.25
C ARG A 3 -40.93 -4.00 42.72
N TYR A 4 -40.43 -4.80 41.79
CA TYR A 4 -39.45 -5.84 42.10
C TYR A 4 -38.08 -5.17 42.33
N ALA A 5 -37.50 -5.37 43.51
CA ALA A 5 -36.13 -4.95 43.80
C ALA A 5 -35.18 -6.10 43.44
N PHE A 6 -34.18 -5.83 42.59
CA PHE A 6 -33.15 -6.82 42.23
C PHE A 6 -32.29 -7.16 43.45
N SER A 7 -31.93 -8.44 43.60
CA SER A 7 -31.02 -8.89 44.65
C SER A 7 -29.58 -8.43 44.37
N LEU A 8 -28.82 -8.11 45.42
CA LEU A 8 -27.40 -7.79 45.30
C LEU A 8 -26.59 -8.92 44.63
N VAL A 9 -27.01 -10.17 44.83
CA VAL A 9 -26.37 -11.35 44.20
C VAL A 9 -26.66 -11.41 42.69
N GLU A 10 -27.86 -11.03 42.27
CA GLU A 10 -28.21 -11.00 40.85
C GLU A 10 -27.42 -9.92 40.12
N LEU A 11 -27.27 -8.75 40.73
CA LEU A 11 -26.50 -7.65 40.17
C LEU A 11 -25.00 -7.98 40.13
N SER A 12 -24.46 -8.68 41.15
CA SER A 12 -23.03 -9.06 41.17
C SER A 12 -22.66 -10.08 40.08
N ILE A 13 -23.51 -11.07 39.82
CA ILE A 13 -23.28 -12.04 38.74
C ILE A 13 -23.33 -11.34 37.37
N VAL A 14 -24.27 -10.42 37.17
CA VAL A 14 -24.36 -9.63 35.93
C VAL A 14 -23.10 -8.81 35.68
N LEU A 15 -22.57 -8.13 36.70
CA LEU A 15 -21.33 -7.35 36.57
C LEU A 15 -20.11 -8.23 36.27
N VAL A 16 -20.02 -9.42 36.86
CA VAL A 16 -18.94 -10.37 36.56
C VAL A 16 -19.01 -10.82 35.10
N ILE A 17 -20.20 -11.20 34.62
CA ILE A 17 -20.38 -11.60 33.23
C ILE A 17 -20.03 -10.45 32.28
N LEU A 18 -20.49 -9.23 32.57
CA LEU A 18 -20.14 -8.04 31.79
C LEU A 18 -18.63 -7.75 31.79
N GLY A 19 -17.96 -7.90 32.94
CA GLY A 19 -16.51 -7.75 33.06
C GLY A 19 -15.74 -8.77 32.20
N LEU A 20 -16.14 -10.03 32.23
CA LEU A 20 -15.52 -11.09 31.43
C LEU A 20 -15.77 -10.89 29.92
N LEU A 21 -16.99 -10.51 29.54
CA LEU A 21 -17.32 -10.24 28.14
C LEU A 21 -16.56 -9.03 27.59
N THR A 22 -16.50 -7.94 28.35
CA THR A 22 -15.75 -6.73 27.94
C THR A 22 -14.25 -7.00 27.84
N GLY A 23 -13.65 -7.70 28.80
CA GLY A 23 -12.25 -8.11 28.74
C GLY A 23 -11.94 -9.05 27.56
N GLY A 24 -12.84 -9.99 27.27
CA GLY A 24 -12.73 -10.90 26.13
C GLY A 24 -12.78 -10.16 24.78
N ILE A 25 -13.69 -9.20 24.62
CA ILE A 25 -13.83 -8.41 23.39
C ILE A 25 -12.59 -7.56 23.13
N LEU A 26 -12.06 -6.86 24.14
CA LEU A 26 -10.86 -6.01 23.99
C LEU A 26 -9.63 -6.82 23.57
N THR A 27 -9.46 -8.00 24.16
CA THR A 27 -8.39 -8.94 23.78
C THR A 27 -8.59 -9.44 22.34
N GLY A 28 -9.83 -9.80 21.99
CA GLY A 28 -10.19 -10.24 20.63
C GLY A 28 -9.88 -9.17 19.57
N GLN A 29 -10.24 -7.91 19.83
CA GLN A 29 -9.94 -6.79 18.92
C GLN A 29 -8.43 -6.62 18.70
N SER A 30 -7.63 -6.73 19.77
CA SER A 30 -6.16 -6.62 19.67
C SER A 30 -5.55 -7.76 18.83
N LEU A 31 -6.08 -8.98 18.96
CA LEU A 31 -5.64 -10.13 18.16
C LEU A 31 -6.01 -9.98 16.68
N ILE A 32 -7.21 -9.45 16.38
CA ILE A 32 -7.64 -9.16 15.01
C ILE A 32 -6.70 -8.13 14.39
N ARG A 33 -6.44 -7.01 15.09
CA ARG A 33 -5.54 -5.97 14.59
C ARG A 33 -4.12 -6.49 14.36
N ALA A 34 -3.59 -7.31 15.27
CA ALA A 34 -2.29 -7.94 15.10
C ALA A 34 -2.25 -8.88 13.88
N ALA A 35 -3.34 -9.60 13.59
CA ALA A 35 -3.45 -10.44 12.40
C ALA A 35 -3.49 -9.60 11.11
N GLU A 36 -4.21 -8.47 11.11
CA GLU A 36 -4.21 -7.52 9.98
C GLU A 36 -2.80 -6.97 9.72
N LEU A 37 -2.06 -6.54 10.75
CA LEU A 37 -0.69 -6.04 10.58
C LEU A 37 0.27 -7.11 10.04
N ARG A 38 0.13 -8.37 10.49
CA ARG A 38 0.91 -9.49 9.94
C ARG A 38 0.57 -9.75 8.48
N SER A 39 -0.70 -9.54 8.09
CA SER A 39 -1.12 -9.76 6.71
C SER A 39 -0.41 -8.84 5.72
N VAL A 40 -0.09 -7.60 6.13
CA VAL A 40 0.70 -6.65 5.32
C VAL A 40 2.05 -7.26 4.92
N VAL A 41 2.77 -7.86 5.87
CA VAL A 41 4.07 -8.47 5.61
C VAL A 41 3.93 -9.64 4.63
N THR A 42 2.89 -10.47 4.79
CA THR A 42 2.64 -11.59 3.88
C THR A 42 2.22 -11.14 2.48
N GLU A 43 1.43 -10.06 2.38
CA GLU A 43 1.02 -9.46 1.10
C GLU A 43 2.24 -8.89 0.36
N TYR A 44 3.10 -8.15 1.06
CA TYR A 44 4.36 -7.65 0.50
C TYR A 44 5.24 -8.78 -0.07
N GLN A 45 5.49 -9.83 0.74
CA GLN A 45 6.31 -10.97 0.30
C GLN A 45 5.71 -11.69 -0.91
N ARG A 46 4.37 -11.83 -0.95
CA ARG A 46 3.64 -12.40 -2.10
C ARG A 46 3.89 -11.58 -3.36
N PHE A 47 3.71 -10.25 -3.29
CA PHE A 47 3.88 -9.38 -4.46
C PHE A 47 5.33 -9.27 -4.92
N GLN A 48 6.29 -9.24 -3.98
CA GLN A 48 7.71 -9.29 -4.31
C GLN A 48 8.07 -10.59 -5.06
N THR A 49 7.62 -11.74 -4.54
CA THR A 49 7.86 -13.05 -5.18
C THR A 49 7.19 -13.14 -6.55
N ALA A 50 5.95 -12.65 -6.68
CA ALA A 50 5.24 -12.61 -7.96
C ALA A 50 5.98 -11.73 -8.98
N THR A 51 6.53 -10.60 -8.55
CA THR A 51 7.31 -9.70 -9.42
C THR A 51 8.58 -10.37 -9.92
N GLN A 52 9.34 -11.02 -9.02
CA GLN A 52 10.55 -11.75 -9.41
C GLN A 52 10.23 -12.91 -10.35
N THR A 53 9.18 -13.68 -10.06
CA THR A 53 8.72 -14.78 -10.92
C THR A 53 8.30 -14.28 -12.31
N PHE A 54 7.62 -13.13 -12.38
CA PHE A 54 7.27 -12.51 -13.65
C PHE A 54 8.53 -12.13 -14.43
N ARG A 55 9.51 -11.52 -13.75
CA ARG A 55 10.80 -11.13 -14.34
C ARG A 55 11.56 -12.33 -14.88
N ASP A 56 11.57 -13.45 -14.16
CA ASP A 56 12.24 -14.68 -14.61
C ASP A 56 11.53 -15.32 -15.80
N LYS A 57 10.19 -15.25 -15.85
CA LYS A 57 9.38 -15.84 -16.91
C LYS A 57 9.38 -15.03 -18.21
N TYR A 58 9.33 -13.70 -18.09
CA TYR A 58 9.13 -12.79 -19.23
C TYR A 58 10.34 -11.89 -19.53
N PHE A 59 11.40 -11.97 -18.72
CA PHE A 59 12.62 -11.14 -18.85
C PHE A 59 12.34 -9.63 -18.83
N ALA A 60 11.25 -9.22 -18.19
CA ALA A 60 10.82 -7.83 -18.07
C ALA A 60 10.13 -7.60 -16.71
N LEU A 61 10.06 -6.35 -16.26
CA LEU A 61 9.20 -6.01 -15.12
C LEU A 61 7.73 -6.01 -15.56
N PRO A 62 6.78 -6.39 -14.69
CA PRO A 62 5.37 -6.20 -14.99
C PRO A 62 5.08 -4.71 -15.22
N GLY A 63 4.17 -4.41 -16.14
CA GLY A 63 3.86 -3.05 -16.56
C GLY A 63 4.83 -2.49 -17.61
N ASP A 64 6.14 -2.71 -17.43
CA ASP A 64 7.23 -2.19 -18.27
C ASP A 64 7.58 -3.10 -19.49
N MET A 65 6.85 -4.19 -19.68
CA MET A 65 7.14 -5.17 -20.73
C MET A 65 6.76 -4.67 -22.14
N ARG A 66 7.75 -4.59 -23.07
CA ARG A 66 7.59 -4.10 -24.46
C ARG A 66 6.72 -4.98 -25.38
N ASN A 67 6.46 -6.21 -25.00
CA ASN A 67 5.78 -7.21 -25.82
C ASN A 67 4.66 -7.94 -25.06
N ALA A 68 4.10 -7.32 -24.02
CA ALA A 68 2.96 -7.84 -23.29
C ALA A 68 1.76 -8.16 -24.21
N THR A 69 1.51 -7.35 -25.24
CA THR A 69 0.43 -7.56 -26.21
C THR A 69 0.59 -8.83 -27.04
N SER A 70 1.82 -9.35 -27.19
CA SER A 70 2.06 -10.62 -27.87
C SER A 70 1.60 -11.84 -27.07
N PHE A 71 1.49 -11.72 -25.75
CA PHE A 71 1.03 -12.80 -24.87
C PHE A 71 -0.46 -12.75 -24.59
N TRP A 72 -1.01 -11.55 -24.37
CA TRP A 72 -2.40 -11.40 -23.91
C TRP A 72 -3.31 -10.64 -24.86
N GLY A 73 -2.78 -10.17 -25.99
CA GLY A 73 -3.50 -9.37 -26.97
C GLY A 73 -3.51 -7.88 -26.64
N THR A 74 -3.76 -7.07 -27.66
CA THR A 74 -3.78 -5.60 -27.57
C THR A 74 -5.14 -5.10 -27.09
N ALA A 75 -5.17 -4.38 -25.97
CA ALA A 75 -6.38 -3.70 -25.54
C ALA A 75 -6.73 -2.54 -26.48
N ALA A 76 -8.01 -2.18 -26.57
CA ALA A 76 -8.53 -1.24 -27.58
C ALA A 76 -7.90 0.17 -27.53
N ALA A 77 -7.24 0.52 -26.43
CA ALA A 77 -6.67 1.84 -26.18
C ALA A 77 -5.14 1.81 -26.04
N CYS A 78 -4.43 0.91 -26.74
CA CYS A 78 -2.97 0.82 -26.72
C CYS A 78 -2.31 1.30 -28.03
N PRO A 79 -1.10 1.90 -27.99
CA PRO A 79 -0.56 2.66 -26.87
C PRO A 79 -1.36 3.96 -26.76
N GLY A 80 -2.18 4.11 -25.72
CA GLY A 80 -3.16 5.18 -25.66
C GLY A 80 -3.67 5.40 -24.23
N THR A 81 -4.68 6.25 -24.12
CA THR A 81 -5.11 6.82 -22.83
C THR A 81 -5.50 5.75 -21.81
N HIS A 82 -4.85 5.77 -20.65
CA HIS A 82 -5.09 4.97 -19.43
C HIS A 82 -6.47 5.13 -18.82
N ALA A 83 -7.35 5.87 -19.47
CA ALA A 83 -8.75 6.03 -19.10
C ALA A 83 -9.61 4.83 -19.53
N ASN A 84 -9.10 3.97 -20.42
CA ASN A 84 -9.90 2.87 -20.96
C ASN A 84 -9.50 1.54 -20.32
N PRO A 85 -10.36 0.96 -19.46
CA PRO A 85 -10.12 -0.34 -18.85
C PRO A 85 -10.09 -1.42 -19.92
N ALA A 86 -9.23 -2.42 -19.74
CA ALA A 86 -9.41 -3.68 -20.43
C ALA A 86 -10.39 -4.53 -19.62
N THR A 87 -11.42 -5.07 -20.29
CA THR A 87 -12.45 -5.92 -19.66
C THR A 87 -12.11 -7.41 -19.74
N ASP A 88 -11.02 -7.75 -20.43
CA ASP A 88 -10.49 -9.09 -20.63
C ASP A 88 -9.00 -9.11 -20.28
N SER A 89 -8.31 -10.22 -20.60
CA SER A 89 -6.87 -10.35 -20.38
C SER A 89 -6.04 -9.38 -21.22
N LYS A 90 -6.61 -8.66 -22.20
CA LYS A 90 -5.82 -7.81 -23.09
C LYS A 90 -5.16 -6.69 -22.31
N THR A 91 -3.96 -6.33 -22.74
CA THR A 91 -3.14 -5.35 -22.04
C THR A 91 -2.48 -4.41 -23.04
N CYS A 92 -1.65 -3.50 -22.54
CA CYS A 92 -0.78 -2.66 -23.35
C CYS A 92 0.68 -2.98 -23.05
N ASP A 93 1.54 -2.74 -24.03
CA ASP A 93 2.98 -2.78 -23.85
C ASP A 93 3.46 -1.59 -23.02
N GLY A 94 4.44 -1.84 -22.16
CA GLY A 94 5.26 -0.82 -21.51
C GLY A 94 6.38 -0.34 -22.42
N ASN A 95 7.22 0.57 -21.91
CA ASN A 95 8.30 1.16 -22.70
C ASN A 95 9.63 0.38 -22.62
N GLY A 96 9.80 -0.51 -21.62
CA GLY A 96 10.97 -1.34 -21.37
C GLY A 96 12.20 -0.58 -20.87
N ASP A 97 12.01 0.58 -20.24
CA ASP A 97 13.08 1.44 -19.74
C ASP A 97 13.59 1.02 -18.35
N GLY A 98 12.98 -0.01 -17.76
CA GLY A 98 13.32 -0.56 -16.45
C GLY A 98 12.64 0.15 -15.29
N ASN A 99 11.83 1.17 -15.53
CA ASN A 99 11.15 1.94 -14.50
C ASN A 99 9.64 1.70 -14.58
N ILE A 100 8.99 1.52 -13.44
CA ILE A 100 7.52 1.41 -13.40
C ILE A 100 7.01 2.81 -13.17
N THR A 101 6.72 3.53 -14.25
CA THR A 101 6.38 4.94 -14.19
C THR A 101 4.88 5.18 -14.07
N TRP A 102 4.56 6.35 -13.51
CA TRP A 102 3.18 6.82 -13.36
C TRP A 102 2.60 7.31 -14.69
N THR A 103 1.28 7.35 -14.71
CA THR A 103 0.42 7.81 -15.79
C THR A 103 0.50 9.33 -16.13
N GLY A 104 1.61 9.82 -16.70
CA GLY A 104 1.86 11.23 -17.13
C GLY A 104 2.49 11.55 -18.53
N THR A 105 3.42 10.77 -19.11
CA THR A 105 3.96 10.77 -20.52
C THR A 105 3.59 9.57 -21.47
N THR A 106 3.13 9.75 -22.71
CA THR A 106 2.90 8.78 -23.85
C THR A 106 2.81 7.21 -23.67
N TYR A 107 3.50 6.54 -22.75
CA TYR A 107 3.57 5.10 -22.41
C TYR A 107 2.94 4.74 -21.04
N ASN A 108 1.83 5.39 -20.71
CA ASN A 108 1.60 5.96 -19.40
C ASN A 108 0.79 5.15 -18.38
N GLY A 109 1.03 3.86 -18.23
CA GLY A 109 0.15 3.03 -17.39
C GLY A 109 0.85 1.95 -16.63
N GLU A 110 2.17 1.99 -16.55
CA GLU A 110 2.98 0.85 -16.13
C GLU A 110 2.64 0.45 -14.71
N ASP A 111 2.38 1.41 -13.82
CA ASP A 111 1.95 1.17 -12.44
C ASP A 111 0.61 0.43 -12.30
N LEU A 112 -0.37 0.72 -13.16
CA LEU A 112 -1.67 0.03 -13.19
C LEU A 112 -1.60 -1.28 -13.98
N ARG A 113 -0.86 -1.28 -15.09
CA ARG A 113 -0.61 -2.45 -15.94
C ARG A 113 0.25 -3.48 -15.22
N PHE A 114 1.06 -3.08 -14.26
CA PHE A 114 1.82 -3.95 -13.37
C PHE A 114 0.91 -5.01 -12.73
N TRP A 115 -0.17 -4.56 -12.08
CA TRP A 115 -1.11 -5.48 -11.42
C TRP A 115 -1.89 -6.32 -12.42
N GLN A 116 -2.31 -5.71 -13.52
CA GLN A 116 -3.00 -6.43 -14.59
C GLN A 116 -2.12 -7.56 -15.16
N GLN A 117 -0.87 -7.28 -15.50
CA GLN A 117 0.04 -8.25 -16.09
C GLN A 117 0.41 -9.36 -15.10
N LEU A 118 0.58 -9.04 -13.80
CA LEU A 118 0.77 -10.07 -12.77
C LEU A 118 -0.45 -11.00 -12.65
N ALA A 119 -1.67 -10.45 -12.71
CA ALA A 119 -2.90 -11.24 -12.66
C ALA A 119 -3.09 -12.08 -13.94
N ASN A 120 -2.86 -11.50 -15.12
CA ASN A 120 -2.90 -12.19 -16.40
C ASN A 120 -1.87 -13.33 -16.51
N ALA A 121 -0.73 -13.20 -15.83
CA ALA A 121 0.28 -14.25 -15.72
C ALA A 121 -0.09 -15.36 -14.72
N GLY A 122 -1.17 -15.20 -13.96
CA GLY A 122 -1.61 -16.14 -12.92
C GLY A 122 -0.75 -16.11 -11.65
N LEU A 123 0.05 -15.05 -11.44
CA LEU A 123 0.96 -14.94 -10.30
C LEU A 123 0.31 -14.30 -9.07
N ILE A 124 -0.76 -13.54 -9.28
CA ILE A 124 -1.61 -13.00 -8.23
C ILE A 124 -3.08 -13.27 -8.56
N GLU A 125 -3.91 -13.28 -7.52
CA GLU A 125 -5.36 -13.36 -7.69
C GLU A 125 -5.95 -11.97 -7.95
N GLY A 126 -7.10 -11.95 -8.61
CA GLY A 126 -7.85 -10.76 -8.94
C GLY A 126 -7.94 -10.51 -10.44
N ASN A 127 -8.74 -9.51 -10.80
CA ASN A 127 -8.81 -8.99 -12.16
C ASN A 127 -8.66 -7.47 -12.07
N TYR A 128 -7.62 -6.93 -12.71
CA TYR A 128 -7.28 -5.52 -12.62
C TYR A 128 -7.41 -4.87 -13.98
N THR A 129 -8.09 -3.72 -14.04
CA THR A 129 -8.41 -3.04 -15.31
C THR A 129 -7.19 -2.51 -16.06
N GLY A 130 -6.06 -2.32 -15.35
CA GLY A 130 -4.84 -1.69 -15.88
C GLY A 130 -5.05 -0.24 -16.32
N ALA A 131 -6.09 0.41 -15.83
CA ALA A 131 -6.55 1.74 -16.22
C ALA A 131 -7.10 2.49 -15.01
N ARG A 132 -7.04 3.82 -15.03
CA ARG A 132 -7.62 4.66 -13.97
C ARG A 132 -9.14 4.57 -14.03
N THR A 133 -9.79 4.64 -12.87
CA THR A 133 -11.27 4.61 -12.77
C THR A 133 -11.90 5.92 -13.23
N ASN A 134 -11.34 7.07 -12.83
CA ASN A 134 -11.86 8.41 -13.16
C ASN A 134 -10.71 9.42 -13.30
N GLY A 135 -10.91 10.55 -13.99
CA GLY A 135 -9.89 11.55 -14.28
C GLY A 135 -9.07 12.00 -13.07
N THR A 136 -9.70 12.20 -11.91
CA THR A 136 -9.03 12.62 -10.67
C THR A 136 -8.59 11.42 -9.79
N LYS A 137 -9.33 10.31 -9.87
CA LYS A 137 -9.08 9.10 -9.06
C LYS A 137 -8.34 8.05 -9.88
N ILE A 138 -7.03 7.98 -9.65
CA ILE A 138 -6.11 7.11 -10.39
C ILE A 138 -6.19 5.68 -9.88
N TYR A 139 -6.20 5.51 -8.55
CA TYR A 139 -6.10 4.23 -7.88
C TYR A 139 -7.39 3.90 -7.12
N THR A 140 -7.98 2.75 -7.43
CA THR A 140 -9.15 2.20 -6.76
C THR A 140 -8.86 0.76 -6.36
N ALA A 141 -8.80 0.50 -5.05
CA ALA A 141 -8.46 -0.80 -4.51
C ALA A 141 -9.57 -1.80 -4.76
N GLY A 142 -9.17 -3.00 -5.17
CA GLY A 142 -10.07 -4.07 -5.61
C GLY A 142 -10.58 -3.92 -7.04
N GLU A 143 -10.26 -2.82 -7.73
CA GLU A 143 -10.65 -2.60 -9.13
C GLU A 143 -9.43 -2.56 -10.06
N ASN A 144 -8.49 -1.65 -9.81
CA ASN A 144 -7.31 -1.48 -10.66
C ASN A 144 -5.98 -1.70 -9.93
N ILE A 145 -6.03 -1.81 -8.60
CA ILE A 145 -4.91 -2.20 -7.74
C ILE A 145 -5.40 -3.14 -6.62
N PRO A 146 -4.54 -3.96 -6.00
CA PRO A 146 -4.92 -4.87 -4.93
C PRO A 146 -5.43 -4.14 -3.68
N LEU A 147 -6.50 -4.69 -3.09
CA LEU A 147 -7.00 -4.31 -1.78
C LEU A 147 -6.27 -5.11 -0.69
N SER A 148 -5.71 -4.41 0.29
CA SER A 148 -5.14 -5.01 1.49
C SER A 148 -6.21 -5.32 2.52
N LYS A 149 -5.96 -6.35 3.34
CA LYS A 149 -6.80 -6.67 4.49
C LYS A 149 -6.75 -5.60 5.58
N LEU A 150 -5.70 -4.78 5.65
CA LEU A 150 -5.58 -3.71 6.64
C LEU A 150 -6.37 -2.47 6.18
N SER A 151 -7.46 -2.13 6.88
CA SER A 151 -8.12 -0.81 6.80
C SER A 151 -8.47 -0.31 5.38
N ARG A 152 -8.70 -1.22 4.42
CA ARG A 152 -8.89 -0.89 2.99
C ARG A 152 -7.69 -0.15 2.37
N ALA A 153 -6.49 -0.40 2.89
CA ALA A 153 -5.25 0.05 2.27
C ALA A 153 -5.06 -0.63 0.91
N SER A 154 -4.14 -0.11 0.13
CA SER A 154 -3.87 -0.60 -1.22
C SER A 154 -2.38 -0.56 -1.52
N TRP A 155 -1.97 -1.40 -2.47
CA TRP A 155 -0.58 -1.53 -2.89
C TRP A 155 -0.40 -0.90 -4.27
N VAL A 156 0.57 0.00 -4.39
CA VAL A 156 0.85 0.71 -5.65
C VAL A 156 2.35 0.66 -5.93
N PRO A 157 2.80 0.08 -7.07
CA PRO A 157 4.20 0.18 -7.45
C PRO A 157 4.54 1.63 -7.79
N PHE A 158 5.73 2.05 -7.40
CA PHE A 158 6.13 3.45 -7.47
C PHE A 158 7.64 3.52 -7.69
N TRP A 159 8.04 4.36 -8.64
CA TRP A 159 9.43 4.67 -8.91
C TRP A 159 9.66 6.18 -8.78
N PRO A 160 10.21 6.66 -7.64
CA PRO A 160 10.57 8.06 -7.48
C PRO A 160 11.83 8.41 -8.28
N THR A 161 11.83 9.61 -8.84
CA THR A 161 13.05 10.24 -9.36
C THR A 161 13.86 10.86 -8.22
N THR A 162 15.04 11.40 -8.53
CA THR A 162 15.84 12.16 -7.56
C THR A 162 15.32 13.57 -7.30
N ASP A 163 14.31 14.03 -8.05
CA ASP A 163 13.76 15.39 -7.93
C ASP A 163 12.91 15.52 -6.66
N ALA A 164 13.46 16.21 -5.66
CA ALA A 164 12.79 16.48 -4.39
C ALA A 164 11.61 17.46 -4.54
N THR A 165 11.55 18.26 -5.61
CA THR A 165 10.43 19.15 -5.86
C THR A 165 9.21 18.36 -6.33
N GLY A 166 9.39 17.47 -7.29
CA GLY A 166 8.36 16.54 -7.76
C GLY A 166 7.95 15.49 -6.74
N HIS A 167 8.78 15.23 -5.73
CA HIS A 167 8.56 14.23 -4.68
C HIS A 167 8.61 14.82 -3.26
N SER A 168 7.99 15.99 -3.06
CA SER A 168 8.06 16.74 -1.80
C SER A 168 7.49 16.01 -0.56
N ALA A 169 6.78 14.90 -0.74
CA ALA A 169 6.27 14.07 0.34
C ALA A 169 7.29 13.05 0.87
N LEU A 170 8.37 12.82 0.11
CA LEU A 170 9.41 11.86 0.42
C LEU A 170 10.53 12.51 1.26
N PHE A 171 11.36 11.70 1.90
CA PHE A 171 12.53 12.19 2.60
C PHE A 171 13.57 12.68 1.60
N ALA A 172 14.06 13.91 1.77
CA ALA A 172 15.10 14.46 0.92
C ALA A 172 16.22 15.06 1.77
N SER A 173 17.45 14.93 1.28
CA SER A 173 18.63 15.57 1.86
C SER A 173 19.47 16.19 0.75
N GLY A 174 19.93 17.42 0.95
CA GLY A 174 20.68 18.16 -0.08
C GLY A 174 19.90 18.40 -1.38
N GLY A 175 18.56 18.45 -1.32
CA GLY A 175 17.71 18.63 -2.52
C GLY A 175 17.50 17.35 -3.34
N ILE A 176 17.95 16.19 -2.85
CA ILE A 176 17.82 14.90 -3.51
C ILE A 176 16.95 13.98 -2.66
N VAL A 177 15.99 13.33 -3.33
CA VAL A 177 15.12 12.29 -2.75
C VAL A 177 15.96 11.10 -2.32
N TYR A 178 15.89 10.71 -1.04
CA TYR A 178 16.65 9.59 -0.48
C TYR A 178 16.12 8.22 -0.99
N GLU A 179 14.91 8.21 -1.52
CA GLU A 179 14.22 7.12 -2.19
C GLU A 179 14.53 7.01 -3.68
N GLY A 180 15.27 7.96 -4.28
CA GLY A 180 15.42 8.04 -5.72
C GLY A 180 15.97 6.76 -6.37
N LEU A 181 15.47 6.45 -7.57
CA LEU A 181 15.99 5.41 -8.48
C LEU A 181 15.81 3.96 -8.00
N GLN A 182 14.77 3.68 -7.22
CA GLN A 182 14.42 2.31 -6.79
C GLN A 182 12.91 2.07 -6.91
N HIS A 183 12.50 0.81 -7.05
CA HIS A 183 11.08 0.45 -7.04
C HIS A 183 10.58 0.20 -5.62
N TYR A 184 9.46 0.83 -5.30
CA TYR A 184 8.78 0.70 -4.02
C TYR A 184 7.34 0.31 -4.22
N PHE A 185 6.82 -0.52 -3.34
CA PHE A 185 5.39 -0.62 -3.11
C PHE A 185 4.98 0.44 -2.10
N ARG A 186 4.21 1.41 -2.57
CA ARG A 186 3.47 2.33 -1.73
C ARG A 186 2.28 1.62 -1.12
N PHE A 187 2.11 1.83 0.19
CA PHE A 187 1.04 1.25 0.98
C PHE A 187 0.33 2.34 1.76
N GLY A 188 -0.95 2.52 1.47
CA GLY A 188 -1.80 3.50 2.13
C GLY A 188 -3.25 3.39 1.68
N MET A 189 -4.12 4.12 2.36
CA MET A 189 -5.54 4.18 2.04
C MET A 189 -5.79 5.01 0.78
N GLU A 190 -6.87 4.66 0.08
CA GLU A 190 -7.40 5.45 -1.02
C GLU A 190 -7.77 6.86 -0.57
N THR A 191 -7.50 7.84 -1.42
CA THR A 191 -8.03 9.20 -1.29
C THR A 191 -9.01 9.49 -2.42
N SER A 192 -9.76 10.59 -2.30
CA SER A 192 -10.50 11.15 -3.44
C SER A 192 -9.59 11.78 -4.51
N ALA A 193 -8.28 11.86 -4.23
CA ALA A 193 -7.26 12.44 -5.08
C ALA A 193 -6.34 11.36 -5.69
N SER A 194 -5.26 11.80 -6.35
CA SER A 194 -4.47 10.97 -7.26
C SER A 194 -3.56 9.94 -6.60
N TRP A 195 -3.18 10.10 -5.34
CA TRP A 195 -2.15 9.28 -4.71
C TRP A 195 -2.65 8.59 -3.45
N ASN A 196 -2.47 7.26 -3.38
CA ASN A 196 -2.88 6.45 -2.22
C ASN A 196 -1.74 6.36 -1.20
N TYR A 197 -1.63 7.36 -0.34
CA TYR A 197 -0.73 7.33 0.82
C TYR A 197 -1.38 7.85 2.11
N SER A 198 -2.72 7.86 2.17
CA SER A 198 -3.39 8.24 3.42
C SER A 198 -3.00 7.29 4.56
N PRO A 199 -2.82 7.81 5.79
CA PRO A 199 -2.48 7.01 6.96
C PRO A 199 -3.39 5.80 7.20
N VAL A 200 -2.79 4.67 7.56
CA VAL A 200 -3.46 3.39 7.85
C VAL A 200 -3.00 2.72 9.13
N THR A 201 -1.85 3.15 9.65
CA THR A 201 -1.24 2.62 10.87
C THR A 201 -0.93 3.75 11.85
N THR A 202 -0.87 3.42 13.13
CA THR A 202 -0.21 4.29 14.13
C THR A 202 1.31 4.22 13.93
N ALA A 203 2.04 5.15 14.55
CA ALA A 203 3.51 5.12 14.52
C ALA A 203 4.10 3.85 15.14
N GLU A 204 3.49 3.35 16.22
CA GLU A 204 3.88 2.09 16.86
C GLU A 204 3.63 0.87 15.96
N GLU A 205 2.50 0.84 15.26
CA GLU A 205 2.18 -0.25 14.32
C GLU A 205 3.12 -0.25 13.12
N ALA A 206 3.43 0.92 12.55
CA ALA A 206 4.39 1.06 11.47
C ALA A 206 5.78 0.59 11.90
N TRP A 207 6.26 1.04 13.07
CA TRP A 207 7.54 0.59 13.64
C TRP A 207 7.60 -0.92 13.88
N ASN A 208 6.51 -1.54 14.34
CA ASN A 208 6.42 -2.99 14.55
C ASN A 208 6.43 -3.81 13.24
N ILE A 209 6.04 -3.20 12.11
CA ILE A 209 6.18 -3.81 10.78
C ILE A 209 7.61 -3.59 10.29
N ASP A 210 8.12 -2.36 10.41
CA ASP A 210 9.44 -1.93 9.96
C ASP A 210 10.55 -2.78 10.58
N THR A 211 10.54 -2.95 11.90
CA THR A 211 11.48 -3.84 12.63
C THR A 211 11.49 -5.30 12.19
N LYS A 212 10.43 -5.78 11.51
CA LYS A 212 10.39 -7.14 10.93
C LYS A 212 10.90 -7.18 9.50
N ILE A 213 10.83 -6.05 8.80
CA ILE A 213 11.24 -5.93 7.41
C ILE A 213 12.70 -5.48 7.33
N ASP A 214 13.18 -4.57 8.18
CA ASP A 214 14.55 -4.05 8.16
C ASP A 214 15.07 -3.46 9.49
N ASP A 215 15.15 -2.14 9.65
CA ASP A 215 15.96 -1.43 10.65
C ASP A 215 15.14 -0.63 11.66
N GLY A 216 13.82 -0.51 11.47
CA GLY A 216 12.94 0.18 12.41
C GLY A 216 13.08 1.71 12.36
N LEU A 217 13.67 2.26 11.31
CA LEU A 217 13.83 3.70 11.12
C LEU A 217 12.99 4.22 9.94
N PRO A 218 12.13 5.22 10.16
CA PRO A 218 11.18 5.72 9.16
C PRO A 218 11.82 6.34 7.90
N GLY A 219 13.05 6.85 7.99
CA GLY A 219 13.68 7.66 6.95
C GLY A 219 14.59 6.90 5.99
N ARG A 220 14.92 5.63 6.27
CA ARG A 220 15.90 4.87 5.50
C ARG A 220 15.58 3.38 5.55
N GLY A 221 16.34 2.58 4.79
CA GLY A 221 16.12 1.13 4.74
C GLY A 221 15.29 0.70 3.54
N ARG A 222 14.75 -0.52 3.63
CA ARG A 222 13.85 -1.14 2.66
C ARG A 222 12.42 -0.68 2.87
N MET A 223 11.97 -0.55 4.11
CA MET A 223 10.70 0.04 4.49
C MET A 223 10.95 1.44 5.04
N LYS A 224 10.07 2.37 4.68
CA LYS A 224 10.17 3.79 5.03
C LYS A 224 8.77 4.37 5.15
N THR A 225 8.63 5.48 5.86
CA THR A 225 7.41 6.31 5.81
C THR A 225 7.64 7.54 4.93
N TYR A 226 6.64 8.41 4.87
CA TYR A 226 6.73 9.74 4.26
C TYR A 226 7.30 10.75 5.25
N ASN A 227 7.79 11.88 4.75
CA ASN A 227 8.33 12.92 5.61
C ASN A 227 7.24 13.51 6.55
N MET A 228 7.68 14.18 7.61
CA MET A 228 6.79 14.76 8.63
C MET A 228 5.84 15.82 8.07
N SER A 229 6.24 16.50 6.98
CA SER A 229 5.39 17.48 6.31
C SER A 229 4.20 16.85 5.58
N ALA A 230 4.38 15.66 5.02
CA ALA A 230 3.32 14.90 4.37
C ALA A 230 2.48 14.10 5.37
N LEU A 231 3.13 13.46 6.35
CA LEU A 231 2.48 12.64 7.37
C LEU A 231 2.86 13.14 8.78
N PRO A 232 2.17 14.18 9.29
CA PRO A 232 2.46 14.70 10.61
C PRO A 232 2.19 13.63 11.67
N ASN A 233 3.06 13.63 12.69
CA ASN A 233 3.02 12.70 13.82
C ASN A 233 3.35 11.24 13.50
N CYS A 234 3.90 10.95 12.32
CA CYS A 234 4.47 9.65 11.99
C CYS A 234 5.98 9.61 12.28
N PRO A 235 6.86 10.30 11.51
CA PRO A 235 8.24 10.55 11.93
C PRO A 235 8.37 11.82 12.80
N ASP A 236 9.45 11.93 13.56
CA ASP A 236 9.77 13.07 14.43
C ASP A 236 10.59 14.19 13.77
N THR A 237 11.25 13.91 12.64
CA THR A 237 12.01 14.89 11.84
C THR A 237 11.96 14.54 10.35
N ASN A 238 12.32 15.51 9.51
CA ASN A 238 12.48 15.34 8.06
C ASN A 238 13.91 14.90 7.66
N ASP A 239 14.83 14.72 8.62
CA ASP A 239 16.16 14.20 8.33
C ASP A 239 16.13 12.67 8.24
N PRO A 240 16.35 12.06 7.05
CA PRO A 240 16.26 10.61 6.88
C PRO A 240 17.24 9.80 7.73
N LEU A 241 18.35 10.41 8.18
CA LEU A 241 19.37 9.71 8.95
C LEU A 241 19.06 9.65 10.44
N THR A 242 18.25 10.59 10.94
CA THR A 242 17.95 10.76 12.37
C THR A 242 16.48 10.57 12.72
N ALA A 243 15.59 10.52 11.71
CA ALA A 243 14.16 10.31 11.90
C ALA A 243 13.85 9.02 12.67
N LYS A 244 12.89 9.13 13.59
CA LYS A 244 12.32 8.05 14.40
C LYS A 244 10.81 8.12 14.38
N TYR A 245 10.15 6.97 14.56
CA TYR A 245 8.71 6.92 14.72
C TYR A 245 8.28 7.60 16.02
N GLN A 246 7.21 8.38 15.97
CA GLN A 246 6.61 9.01 17.15
C GLN A 246 5.75 8.02 17.95
N LEU A 247 6.39 7.09 18.66
CA LEU A 247 5.72 5.99 19.38
C LEU A 247 4.73 6.44 20.47
N SER A 248 4.84 7.67 20.96
CA SER A 248 3.87 8.24 21.91
C SER A 248 2.53 8.63 21.27
N ASN A 249 2.47 8.71 19.94
CA ASN A 249 1.25 9.04 19.21
C ASN A 249 0.42 7.77 18.92
N SER A 250 -0.77 7.71 19.51
CA SER A 250 -1.72 6.61 19.30
C SER A 250 -2.68 6.83 18.12
N ALA A 251 -2.61 7.99 17.44
CA ALA A 251 -3.43 8.26 16.27
C ALA A 251 -2.87 7.58 15.00
N VAL A 252 -3.78 7.15 14.12
CA VAL A 252 -3.44 6.67 12.77
C VAL A 252 -2.82 7.82 11.98
N SER A 253 -1.53 7.69 11.67
CA SER A 253 -0.69 8.78 11.13
C SER A 253 0.32 8.30 10.09
N CYS A 254 0.55 7.00 9.96
CA CYS A 254 1.57 6.44 9.09
C CYS A 254 1.00 5.69 7.88
N ALA A 255 1.64 5.89 6.75
CA ALA A 255 1.61 5.10 5.53
C ALA A 255 3.07 4.89 5.09
N PHE A 256 3.37 3.90 4.28
CA PHE A 256 4.77 3.51 4.05
C PHE A 256 5.05 3.03 2.64
N LEU A 257 6.33 2.94 2.33
CA LEU A 257 6.92 2.50 1.09
C LEU A 257 7.83 1.33 1.41
N ILE A 258 7.72 0.23 0.67
CA ILE A 258 8.58 -0.94 0.86
C ILE A 258 9.23 -1.31 -0.47
N ARG A 259 10.56 -1.32 -0.51
CA ARG A 259 11.35 -1.65 -1.69
C ARG A 259 11.10 -3.10 -2.14
N PHE A 260 11.01 -3.36 -3.43
CA PHE A 260 10.87 -4.73 -3.96
C PHE A 260 11.92 -5.10 -5.02
#